data_AF-A0A9X9A128-F1
#
_entry.id   AF-A0A9X9A128-F1
#
_cell.length_a   1.000
_cell.length_b   1.000
_cell.length_c   1.000
_cell.angle_alpha   90.00
_cell.angle_beta   90.00
_cell.angle_gamma   90.00
#
_symmetry.space_group_name_H-M   'P 1'
#
loop_
_entity.id
_entity.type
_entity.pdbx_description
1 polymer ?
#
loop_
_entity_poly.entity_id
_entity_poly.type
_entity_poly.pdbx_seq_one_letter_code
_entity_poly.pdbx_strand_id
1 'polypeptide(L)'
;MNQNRMPLYEALIEFKESGPLSFHVPGHKNGLNFPQEAIREFKGILSIDVTELAGLDDLHSPFECIDEAQQLLAEVYNTKRSYFLINGSTVGNLAMILSCCGEHDIVLVQRNCHKSIINGLKLAGANPIF
;
A
#
# COMPACT_ATOMS: atom_id res chain seq x y z
N MET A 1 15.13 -5.14 14.52
CA MET A 1 13.96 -4.51 15.19
C MET A 1 13.11 -5.62 15.84
N ASN A 2 12.02 -5.31 16.55
CA ASN A 2 11.14 -6.34 17.13
C ASN A 2 10.11 -6.82 16.10
N GLN A 3 10.32 -8.01 15.54
CA GLN A 3 9.47 -8.61 14.49
C GLN A 3 8.09 -9.10 14.98
N ASN A 4 7.80 -9.02 16.28
CA ASN A 4 6.47 -9.33 16.82
C ASN A 4 5.52 -8.12 16.82
N ARG A 5 6.00 -6.93 16.42
CA ARG A 5 5.16 -5.74 16.30
C ARG A 5 4.42 -5.72 14.97
N MET A 6 3.25 -5.09 14.97
CA MET A 6 2.47 -4.80 13.76
C MET A 6 2.11 -3.30 13.73
N PRO A 7 3.07 -2.39 13.45
CA PRO A 7 2.90 -0.95 13.72
C PRO A 7 1.66 -0.33 13.08
N LEU A 8 1.37 -0.65 11.82
CA LEU A 8 0.17 -0.17 11.13
C LEU A 8 -1.12 -0.67 11.79
N TYR A 9 -1.17 -1.95 12.17
CA TYR A 9 -2.33 -2.52 12.86
C TYR A 9 -2.51 -1.93 14.26
N GLU A 10 -1.42 -1.82 15.01
CA GLU A 10 -1.38 -1.22 16.35
C GLU A 10 -1.94 0.23 16.29
N ALA A 11 -1.48 1.04 15.33
CA ALA A 11 -1.98 2.41 15.12
C ALA A 11 -3.48 2.46 14.79
N LEU A 12 -3.98 1.56 13.93
CA LEU A 12 -5.41 1.47 13.60
C LEU A 12 -6.27 1.10 14.81
N ILE A 13 -5.78 0.21 15.68
CA ILE A 13 -6.49 -0.17 16.91
C ILE A 13 -6.48 0.97 17.92
N GLU A 14 -5.34 1.62 18.13
CA GLU A 14 -5.24 2.77 19.03
C GLU A 14 -6.17 3.93 18.59
N PHE A 15 -6.19 4.25 17.30
CA PHE A 15 -7.09 5.25 16.73
C PHE A 15 -8.57 4.88 16.93
N LYS A 16 -8.92 3.60 16.74
CA LYS A 16 -10.28 3.11 16.99
C LYS A 16 -10.66 3.26 18.46
N GLU A 17 -9.76 2.92 19.38
CA GLU A 17 -10.00 2.97 20.83
C GLU A 17 -10.10 4.39 21.38
N SER A 18 -9.48 5.38 20.72
CA SER A 18 -9.61 6.79 21.09
C SER A 18 -11.01 7.38 20.84
N GLY A 19 -11.91 6.63 20.18
CA GLY A 19 -13.30 6.99 19.93
C GLY A 19 -13.50 8.33 19.19
N PRO A 20 -12.78 8.61 18.09
CA PRO A 20 -12.80 9.91 17.44
C PRO A 20 -14.15 10.18 16.77
N LEU A 21 -14.63 11.42 16.88
CA LEU A 21 -15.80 11.88 16.14
C LEU A 21 -15.40 12.20 14.69
N SER A 22 -15.85 11.38 13.75
CA SER A 22 -15.45 11.49 12.35
C SER A 22 -16.22 12.57 11.58
N PHE A 23 -15.58 13.71 11.36
CA PHE A 23 -16.01 14.70 10.36
C PHE A 23 -15.31 14.53 9.00
N HIS A 24 -14.36 13.59 8.90
CA HIS A 24 -13.57 13.30 7.69
C HIS A 24 -14.20 12.20 6.81
N VAL A 25 -13.57 11.92 5.67
CA VAL A 25 -13.83 10.68 4.92
C VAL A 25 -13.29 9.46 5.69
N PRO A 26 -13.79 8.24 5.43
CA PRO A 26 -14.91 7.88 4.55
C PRO A 26 -16.30 8.28 5.08
N GLY A 27 -17.28 8.40 4.17
CA GLY A 27 -18.64 8.89 4.48
C GLY A 27 -19.50 7.97 5.36
N HIS A 28 -19.06 6.74 5.62
CA HIS A 28 -19.77 5.80 6.51
C HIS A 28 -19.58 6.10 7.99
N LYS A 29 -18.64 7.00 8.34
CA LYS A 29 -18.43 7.53 9.69
C LYS A 29 -18.26 6.43 10.74
N ASN A 30 -17.30 5.53 10.52
CA ASN A 30 -17.01 4.39 11.39
C ASN A 30 -18.22 3.42 11.52
N GLY A 31 -19.09 3.41 10.52
CA GLY A 31 -20.32 2.62 10.47
C GLY A 31 -21.59 3.31 11.00
N LEU A 32 -21.55 4.58 11.40
CA LEU A 32 -22.75 5.34 11.79
C LEU A 32 -23.68 5.61 10.59
N ASN A 33 -23.11 5.76 9.40
CA ASN A 33 -23.84 6.00 8.16
C ASN A 33 -23.67 4.81 7.20
N PHE A 34 -24.26 3.68 7.55
CA PHE A 34 -24.16 2.44 6.78
C PHE A 34 -25.50 1.68 6.75
N PRO A 35 -25.83 0.95 5.66
CA PRO A 35 -27.08 0.19 5.58
C PRO A 35 -27.24 -0.83 6.71
N GLN A 36 -28.42 -0.86 7.34
CA GLN A 36 -28.71 -1.73 8.48
C GLN A 36 -28.66 -3.22 8.11
N GLU A 37 -28.97 -3.55 6.86
CA GLU A 37 -28.94 -4.90 6.32
C GLU A 37 -27.50 -5.42 6.21
N ALA A 38 -26.51 -4.52 6.02
CA ALA A 38 -25.12 -4.87 5.80
C ALA A 38 -24.23 -4.65 7.04
N ILE A 39 -24.65 -3.83 8.01
CA ILE A 39 -23.80 -3.46 9.15
C ILE A 39 -23.29 -4.68 9.93
N ARG A 40 -24.09 -5.76 10.02
CA ARG A 40 -23.69 -6.99 10.72
C ARG A 40 -22.42 -7.61 10.13
N GLU A 41 -22.29 -7.59 8.81
CA GLU A 41 -21.15 -8.18 8.09
C GLU A 41 -19.91 -7.28 8.15
N PHE A 42 -20.10 -5.96 8.15
CA PHE A 42 -19.00 -5.00 7.99
C PHE A 42 -18.55 -4.31 9.29
N LYS A 43 -19.29 -4.43 10.39
CA LYS A 43 -19.03 -3.71 11.65
C LYS A 43 -17.58 -3.82 12.14
N GLY A 44 -16.96 -4.98 11.96
CA GLY A 44 -15.58 -5.24 12.38
C GLY A 44 -14.53 -4.42 11.64
N ILE A 45 -14.79 -4.07 10.37
CA ILE A 45 -13.82 -3.39 9.50
C ILE A 45 -14.09 -1.89 9.37
N LEU A 46 -15.35 -1.44 9.47
CA LEU A 46 -15.70 -0.03 9.26
C LEU A 46 -15.03 0.91 10.26
N SER A 47 -14.72 0.44 11.47
CA SER A 47 -14.02 1.24 12.49
C SER A 47 -12.52 1.44 12.21
N ILE A 48 -11.96 0.67 11.29
CA ILE A 48 -10.53 0.74 10.88
C ILE A 48 -10.38 1.06 9.39
N ASP A 49 -11.48 1.37 8.70
CA ASP A 49 -11.50 1.87 7.33
C ASP A 49 -11.41 3.40 7.39
N VAL A 50 -10.17 3.86 7.46
CA VAL A 50 -9.75 5.25 7.73
C VAL A 50 -8.67 5.65 6.74
N THR A 51 -8.47 6.96 6.59
CA THR A 51 -7.50 7.55 5.67
C THR A 51 -6.26 8.04 6.42
N GLU A 52 -5.44 8.88 5.79
CA GLU A 52 -4.25 9.56 6.31
C GLU A 52 -4.55 10.61 7.42
N LEU A 53 -5.24 10.17 8.48
CA LEU A 53 -5.50 10.98 9.67
C LEU A 53 -4.25 11.05 10.55
N ALA A 54 -4.19 12.04 11.44
CA ALA A 54 -3.08 12.20 12.37
C ALA A 54 -2.81 10.91 13.15
N GLY A 55 -1.57 10.42 13.10
CA GLY A 55 -1.13 9.16 13.73
C GLY A 55 -1.36 7.89 12.89
N LEU A 56 -1.93 8.00 11.69
CA LEU A 56 -2.17 6.88 10.77
C LEU A 56 -1.26 6.89 9.54
N ASP A 57 -0.36 7.87 9.45
CA ASP A 57 0.62 8.04 8.38
C ASP A 57 0.01 8.32 6.99
N ASP A 58 0.87 8.63 6.02
CA ASP A 58 0.52 8.77 4.60
C ASP A 58 1.27 7.72 3.77
N LEU A 59 0.53 6.83 3.11
CA LEU A 59 1.11 5.78 2.27
C LEU A 59 2.01 6.33 1.14
N HIS A 60 1.73 7.54 0.64
CA HIS A 60 2.49 8.15 -0.45
C HIS A 60 3.80 8.79 0.03
N SER A 61 3.91 9.11 1.31
CA SER A 61 5.11 9.68 1.92
C SER A 61 5.23 9.21 3.37
N PRO A 62 5.50 7.92 3.62
CA PRO A 62 5.42 7.36 4.95
C PRO A 62 6.56 7.84 5.86
N PHE A 63 6.23 8.19 7.10
CA PHE A 63 7.22 8.57 8.13
C PHE A 63 6.86 8.10 9.55
N GLU A 64 5.72 7.44 9.74
CA GLU A 64 5.23 6.92 11.02
C GLU A 64 5.01 5.39 10.96
N CYS A 65 3.79 4.92 11.21
CA CYS A 65 3.49 3.50 11.38
C CYS A 65 3.64 2.69 10.07
N ILE A 66 3.46 3.31 8.90
CA ILE A 66 3.69 2.64 7.61
C ILE A 66 5.20 2.52 7.37
N ASP A 67 5.98 3.56 7.67
CA ASP A 67 7.44 3.51 7.52
C ASP A 67 8.05 2.45 8.44
N GLU A 68 7.65 2.40 9.72
CA GLU A 68 8.13 1.37 10.65
C GLU A 68 7.79 -0.04 10.14
N ALA A 69 6.57 -0.25 9.64
CA ALA A 69 6.16 -1.54 9.08
C ALA A 69 6.96 -1.92 7.82
N GLN A 70 7.29 -0.94 6.95
CA GLN A 70 8.13 -1.16 5.78
C GLN A 70 9.59 -1.45 6.15
N GLN A 71 10.12 -0.84 7.21
CA GLN A 71 11.45 -1.15 7.76
C GLN A 71 11.50 -2.57 8.33
N LEU A 72 10.47 -3.01 9.07
CA LEU A 72 10.35 -4.39 9.54
C LEU A 72 10.35 -5.37 8.36
N LEU A 73 9.61 -5.06 7.30
CA LEU A 73 9.58 -5.85 6.07
C LEU A 73 10.96 -5.92 5.40
N ALA A 74 11.68 -4.81 5.33
CA ALA A 74 13.03 -4.77 4.76
C ALA A 74 14.02 -5.64 5.54
N GLU A 75 13.93 -5.65 6.87
CA GLU A 75 14.75 -6.52 7.73
C GLU A 75 14.46 -8.00 7.47
N VAL A 76 13.19 -8.40 7.37
CA VAL A 76 12.79 -9.81 7.12
C VAL A 76 13.36 -10.33 5.80
N TYR A 77 13.25 -9.53 4.73
CA TYR A 77 13.72 -9.93 3.41
C TYR A 77 15.19 -9.58 3.15
N ASN A 78 15.88 -8.99 4.13
CA ASN A 78 17.26 -8.52 4.01
C ASN A 78 17.47 -7.62 2.77
N THR A 79 16.58 -6.64 2.59
CA THR A 79 16.62 -5.67 1.49
C THR A 79 17.04 -4.29 1.99
N LYS A 80 17.50 -3.43 1.07
CA LYS A 80 17.81 -2.03 1.42
C LYS A 80 16.56 -1.22 1.78
N ARG A 81 15.45 -1.49 1.07
CA ARG A 81 14.13 -0.89 1.27
C ARG A 81 13.06 -1.86 0.80
N SER A 82 11.89 -1.77 1.42
CA SER A 82 10.68 -2.45 1.03
C SER A 82 9.52 -1.45 1.02
N TYR A 83 8.57 -1.64 0.12
CA TYR A 83 7.43 -0.74 -0.06
C TYR A 83 6.14 -1.56 -0.06
N PHE A 84 5.10 -1.07 0.62
CA PHE A 84 3.77 -1.69 0.56
C PHE A 84 3.05 -1.25 -0.72
N LEU A 85 2.33 -2.20 -1.33
CA LEU A 85 1.60 -1.99 -2.58
C LEU A 85 0.14 -2.41 -2.41
N ILE A 86 -0.78 -1.49 -2.65
CA ILE A 86 -2.23 -1.73 -2.46
C ILE A 86 -2.98 -2.17 -3.73
N ASN A 87 -2.28 -2.28 -4.87
CA ASN A 87 -2.89 -2.64 -6.16
C ASN A 87 -2.14 -3.83 -6.84
N GLY A 88 -1.67 -4.75 -6.00
CA GLY A 88 -0.99 -5.98 -6.39
C GLY A 88 0.40 -5.80 -7.01
N SER A 89 1.01 -6.90 -7.44
CA SER A 89 2.34 -6.90 -8.06
C SER A 89 2.41 -6.16 -9.40
N THR A 90 1.27 -5.92 -10.04
CA THR A 90 1.20 -5.13 -11.29
C THR A 90 1.75 -3.73 -11.08
N VAL A 91 1.31 -3.00 -10.03
CA VAL A 91 1.84 -1.66 -9.77
C VAL A 91 3.30 -1.67 -9.34
N GLY A 92 3.75 -2.73 -8.66
CA GLY A 92 5.17 -2.91 -8.33
C GLY A 92 6.04 -3.02 -9.57
N ASN A 93 5.62 -3.84 -10.54
CA ASN A 93 6.33 -3.99 -11.82
C ASN A 93 6.35 -2.68 -12.62
N LEU A 94 5.23 -1.95 -12.67
CA LEU A 94 5.15 -0.66 -13.35
C LEU A 94 6.04 0.38 -12.69
N ALA A 95 5.98 0.52 -11.36
CA ALA A 95 6.80 1.44 -10.60
C ALA A 95 8.29 1.13 -10.75
N MET A 96 8.68 -0.14 -10.65
CA MET A 96 10.05 -0.58 -10.88
C MET A 96 10.54 -0.13 -12.26
N ILE A 97 9.81 -0.47 -13.34
CA ILE A 97 10.24 -0.15 -14.71
C ILE A 97 10.29 1.36 -14.95
N LEU A 98 9.23 2.09 -14.58
CA LEU A 98 9.15 3.54 -14.81
C LEU A 98 10.15 4.35 -13.97
N SER A 99 10.64 3.79 -12.86
CA SER A 99 11.65 4.44 -12.02
C SER A 99 13.09 4.24 -12.53
N CYS A 100 13.34 3.21 -13.34
CA CYS A 100 14.70 2.85 -13.76
C CYS A 100 14.94 2.84 -15.27
N CYS A 101 13.89 2.90 -16.10
CA CYS A 101 14.00 2.91 -17.57
C CYS A 101 13.54 4.25 -18.13
N GLY A 102 14.27 4.76 -19.13
CA GLY A 102 13.88 5.87 -19.98
C GLY A 102 13.46 5.42 -21.39
N GLU A 103 13.06 6.41 -22.19
CA GLU A 103 12.71 6.17 -23.59
C GLU A 103 13.93 5.64 -24.36
N HIS A 104 13.70 4.62 -25.19
CA HIS A 104 14.67 3.89 -26.00
C HIS A 104 15.70 3.03 -25.24
N ASP A 105 15.68 2.98 -23.90
CA ASP A 105 16.54 2.08 -23.13
C ASP A 105 16.33 0.61 -23.54
N ILE A 106 17.41 -0.16 -23.53
CA ILE A 106 17.37 -1.59 -23.86
C ILE A 106 17.21 -2.39 -22.58
N VAL A 107 16.17 -3.22 -22.51
CA VAL A 107 15.87 -4.05 -21.33
C VAL A 107 15.84 -5.52 -21.70
N LEU A 108 16.58 -6.36 -20.96
CA LEU A 108 16.51 -7.81 -21.10
C LEU A 108 15.22 -8.31 -20.43
N VAL A 109 14.41 -9.06 -21.18
CA VAL A 109 13.07 -9.47 -20.73
C VAL A 109 12.87 -10.95 -20.95
N GLN A 110 12.50 -11.66 -19.89
CA GLN A 110 12.13 -13.08 -20.01
C GLN A 110 10.90 -13.24 -20.92
N ARG A 111 10.95 -14.15 -21.91
CA ARG A 111 9.89 -14.32 -22.92
C ARG A 111 8.50 -14.62 -22.36
N ASN A 112 8.41 -15.33 -21.24
CA ASN A 112 7.16 -15.64 -20.53
C ASN A 112 6.88 -14.68 -19.35
N CYS A 113 7.36 -13.44 -19.44
CA CYS A 113 7.06 -12.42 -18.43
C CYS A 113 5.55 -12.13 -18.33
N HIS A 114 5.12 -11.64 -17.17
CA HIS A 114 3.74 -11.22 -16.95
C HIS A 114 3.40 -9.96 -17.78
N LYS A 115 2.13 -9.82 -18.19
CA LYS A 115 1.65 -8.70 -19.04
C LYS A 115 2.01 -7.30 -18.49
N SER A 116 2.15 -7.17 -17.17
CA SER A 116 2.53 -5.90 -16.53
C SER A 116 3.93 -5.43 -16.90
N ILE A 117 4.87 -6.35 -17.19
CA ILE A 117 6.22 -6.02 -17.62
C ILE A 117 6.17 -5.37 -19.01
N ILE A 118 5.47 -6.01 -19.95
CA ILE A 118 5.27 -5.48 -21.31
C ILE A 118 4.58 -4.11 -21.27
N ASN A 119 3.54 -3.96 -20.44
CA ASN A 119 2.86 -2.68 -20.27
C ASN A 119 3.78 -1.60 -19.69
N GLY A 120 4.60 -1.94 -18.69
CA GLY A 120 5.56 -1.01 -18.09
C GLY A 120 6.60 -0.53 -19.10
N LEU A 121 7.18 -1.45 -19.87
CA LEU A 121 8.16 -1.10 -20.91
C LEU A 121 7.55 -0.21 -22.00
N LYS A 122 6.32 -0.51 -22.41
CA LYS A 122 5.58 0.32 -23.36
C LYS A 122 5.33 1.73 -22.82
N LEU A 123 4.96 1.86 -21.53
CA LEU A 123 4.78 3.17 -20.89
C LEU A 123 6.10 3.94 -20.77
N ALA A 124 7.20 3.24 -20.49
CA ALA A 124 8.54 3.83 -20.42
C ALA A 124 9.13 4.20 -21.80
N GLY A 125 8.57 3.66 -22.90
CA GLY A 125 9.17 3.77 -24.23
C GLY A 125 10.45 2.93 -24.40
N ALA A 126 10.63 1.92 -23.55
CA ALA A 126 11.82 1.06 -23.54
C ALA A 126 11.71 -0.09 -24.55
N ASN A 127 12.86 -0.55 -25.05
CA ASN A 127 13.02 -1.58 -26.06
C ASN A 127 13.35 -2.94 -25.42
N PRO A 128 12.43 -3.92 -25.42
CA PRO A 128 12.71 -5.24 -24.89
C PRO A 128 13.59 -6.07 -25.83
N ILE A 129 14.55 -6.80 -25.26
CA ILE A 129 15.24 -7.93 -25.89
C ILE A 129 14.82 -9.19 -25.14
N PHE A 130 14.31 -10.17 -25.86
CA PHE A 130 13.74 -11.40 -25.30
C PHE A 130 14.65 -12.62 -25.43
#